data_AF-A0A2D7BSH0-F1
#
_entry.id   AF-A0A2D7BSH0-F1
#
_cell.length_a   1.000
_cell.length_b   1.000
_cell.length_c   1.000
_cell.angle_alpha   90.00
_cell.angle_beta   90.00
_cell.angle_gamma   90.00
#
_symmetry.space_group_name_H-M   'P 1'
#
loop_
_entity.id
_entity.type
_entity.pdbx_description
1 polymer ?
#
loop_
_entity_poly.entity_id
_entity_poly.type
_entity_poly.pdbx_seq_one_letter_code
_entity_poly.pdbx_strand_id
1 'polypeptide(L)'
;MPLNTNILAAEIALPTTTGAATSFTEARVVRLVNTDSSAHVVTVVETQGGTGIGSFTMPATSVEFLEKEYSHCVFATNAAVKGSKVGFTH
;
A
#
# COMPACT_ATOMS: atom_id res chain seq x y z
N MET A 1 6.80 -2.58 -24.09
CA MET A 1 5.45 -1.99 -24.19
C MET A 1 5.22 -1.31 -22.85
N PRO A 2 4.83 -0.03 -22.79
CA PRO A 2 4.62 0.62 -21.49
C PRO A 2 3.50 -0.11 -20.75
N LEU A 3 3.76 -0.49 -19.50
CA LEU A 3 2.78 -1.12 -18.63
C LEU A 3 1.79 -0.05 -18.16
N ASN A 4 0.57 -0.08 -18.69
CA ASN A 4 -0.49 0.82 -18.25
C ASN A 4 -1.01 0.39 -16.87
N THR A 5 -1.21 1.34 -15.96
CA THR A 5 -1.80 1.06 -14.64
C THR A 5 -3.33 1.06 -14.75
N ASN A 6 -3.97 -0.06 -14.42
CA ASN A 6 -5.43 -0.15 -14.34
C ASN A 6 -5.91 0.16 -12.91
N ILE A 7 -6.55 1.32 -12.72
CA ILE A 7 -7.06 1.78 -11.42
C ILE A 7 -8.41 1.13 -11.12
N LEU A 8 -8.53 0.44 -9.98
CA LEU A 8 -9.72 -0.32 -9.61
C LEU A 8 -10.46 0.22 -8.38
N ALA A 9 -9.83 1.12 -7.61
CA ALA A 9 -10.45 1.77 -6.47
C ALA A 9 -9.86 3.17 -6.22
N ALA A 10 -10.56 3.98 -5.43
CA ALA A 10 -10.07 5.29 -5.01
C ALA A 10 -8.74 5.19 -4.25
N GLU A 11 -7.91 6.22 -4.40
CA GLU A 11 -6.73 6.39 -3.56
C GLU A 11 -7.15 6.81 -2.14
N ILE A 12 -6.58 6.13 -1.15
CA ILE A 12 -6.79 6.44 0.27
C ILE A 12 -5.45 6.60 0.99
N ALA A 13 -5.41 7.45 2.02
CA ALA A 13 -4.26 7.52 2.91
C ALA A 13 -4.07 6.19 3.64
N LEU A 14 -2.82 5.74 3.76
CA LEU A 14 -2.53 4.56 4.55
C LEU A 14 -2.86 4.85 6.03
N PRO A 15 -3.52 3.92 6.71
CA PRO A 15 -3.64 3.94 8.16
C PRO A 15 -2.25 4.01 8.81
N THR A 16 -2.17 4.57 10.01
CA THR A 16 -0.89 4.70 10.74
C THR A 16 -0.69 3.66 11.84
N THR A 17 -1.65 2.75 12.00
CA THR A 17 -1.61 1.70 13.02
C THR A 17 -2.07 0.37 12.44
N THR A 18 -1.56 -0.73 13.00
CA THR A 18 -1.95 -2.08 12.59
C THR A 18 -3.45 -2.34 12.76
N GLY A 19 -4.06 -1.84 13.83
CA GLY A 19 -5.49 -2.03 14.12
C GLY A 19 -6.44 -1.37 13.12
N ALA A 20 -5.94 -0.44 12.31
CA ALA A 20 -6.68 0.19 11.23
C ALA A 20 -6.16 -0.20 9.84
N ALA A 21 -5.15 -1.09 9.74
CA ALA A 21 -4.55 -1.50 8.48
C ALA A 21 -5.61 -2.00 7.49
N THR A 22 -5.37 -1.79 6.20
CA THR A 22 -6.36 -2.05 5.15
C THR A 22 -5.85 -3.01 4.08
N SER A 23 -6.71 -3.92 3.64
CA SER A 23 -6.45 -4.80 2.50
C SER A 23 -6.74 -4.13 1.16
N PHE A 24 -7.22 -2.88 1.16
CA PHE A 24 -7.75 -2.16 0.00
C PHE A 24 -8.87 -2.93 -0.71
N THR A 25 -9.83 -3.44 0.08
CA THR A 25 -10.91 -4.31 -0.42
C THR A 25 -10.32 -5.51 -1.16
N GLU A 26 -9.44 -6.23 -0.47
CA GLU A 26 -8.78 -7.45 -0.98
C GLU A 26 -8.04 -7.19 -2.29
N ALA A 27 -7.15 -6.19 -2.30
CA ALA A 27 -6.27 -5.91 -3.42
C ALA A 27 -5.14 -6.95 -3.50
N ARG A 28 -4.85 -7.46 -4.70
CA ARG A 28 -3.61 -8.23 -4.97
C ARG A 28 -2.42 -7.34 -5.25
N VAL A 29 -2.67 -6.18 -5.85
CA VAL A 29 -1.66 -5.19 -6.14
C VAL A 29 -2.17 -3.84 -5.66
N VAL A 30 -1.32 -3.13 -4.93
CA VAL A 30 -1.57 -1.77 -4.49
C VAL A 30 -0.51 -0.88 -5.10
N ARG A 31 -0.92 0.18 -5.80
CA ARG A 31 -0.01 1.27 -6.15
C ARG A 31 0.09 2.19 -4.95
N LEU A 32 1.28 2.29 -4.38
CA LEU A 32 1.60 3.18 -3.28
C LEU A 32 2.26 4.45 -3.83
N VAL A 33 1.95 5.58 -3.23
CA VAL A 33 2.62 6.86 -3.47
C VAL A 33 2.97 7.51 -2.14
N ASN A 34 4.22 7.94 -2.00
CA ASN A 34 4.64 8.78 -0.88
C ASN A 34 4.64 10.24 -1.34
N THR A 35 3.68 11.01 -0.83
CA THR A 35 3.52 12.44 -1.17
C THR A 35 4.30 13.37 -0.26
N ASP A 36 5.00 12.82 0.73
CA ASP A 36 5.89 13.58 1.60
C ASP A 36 7.27 13.80 0.95
N SER A 37 7.97 14.79 1.49
CA SER A 37 9.39 15.06 1.33
C SER A 37 10.29 14.12 2.15
N SER A 38 9.73 13.37 3.10
CA SER A 38 10.43 12.38 3.92
C SER A 38 10.14 10.94 3.49
N ALA A 39 11.09 10.03 3.71
CA ALA A 39 10.87 8.60 3.55
C ALA A 39 10.06 8.03 4.73
N HIS A 40 9.18 7.07 4.46
CA HIS A 40 8.28 6.46 5.45
C HIS A 40 8.30 4.95 5.37
N VAL A 41 8.14 4.27 6.50
CA VAL A 41 8.09 2.80 6.53
C VAL A 41 6.66 2.36 6.25
N VAL A 42 6.51 1.44 5.29
CA VAL A 42 5.27 0.74 4.98
C VAL A 42 5.39 -0.67 5.55
N THR A 43 4.35 -1.11 6.26
CA THR A 43 4.32 -2.42 6.93
C THR A 43 3.13 -3.23 6.43
N VAL A 44 3.37 -4.51 6.20
CA VAL A 44 2.37 -5.50 5.79
C VAL A 44 2.13 -6.46 6.94
N VAL A 45 0.85 -6.72 7.23
CA VAL A 45 0.38 -7.66 8.26
C VAL A 45 -0.59 -8.67 7.64
N GLU A 46 -0.74 -9.84 8.26
CA GLU A 46 -1.59 -10.92 7.74
C GLU A 46 -3.07 -10.50 7.61
N THR A 47 -3.56 -9.74 8.60
CA THR A 47 -4.91 -9.19 8.69
C THR A 47 -4.87 -7.88 9.49
N GLN A 48 -5.97 -7.13 9.55
CA GLN A 48 -6.07 -5.93 10.36
C GLN A 48 -5.84 -6.27 11.86
N GLY A 49 -4.87 -5.60 12.49
CA GLY A 49 -4.43 -5.89 13.85
C GLY A 49 -3.63 -7.19 14.01
N GLY A 50 -3.34 -7.89 12.91
CA GLY A 50 -2.65 -9.19 12.90
C GLY A 50 -1.12 -9.09 12.96
N THR A 51 -0.49 -10.24 12.78
CA THR A 51 0.98 -10.41 12.82
C THR A 51 1.66 -9.70 11.65
N GLY A 52 2.83 -9.10 11.92
CA GLY A 52 3.68 -8.50 10.89
C GLY A 52 4.28 -9.56 9.97
N ILE A 53 4.15 -9.34 8.66
CA ILE A 53 4.79 -10.15 7.61
C ILE A 53 6.15 -9.54 7.26
N GLY A 54 6.19 -8.22 7.13
CA GLY A 54 7.39 -7.50 6.76
C GLY A 54 7.13 -6.02 6.56
N SER A 55 8.19 -5.28 6.26
CA SER A 55 8.14 -3.84 6.04
C SER A 55 9.23 -3.40 5.08
N PHE A 56 9.02 -2.28 4.41
CA PHE A 56 10.01 -1.62 3.57
C PHE A 56 9.94 -0.11 3.73
N THR A 57 11.05 0.57 3.47
CA THR A 57 11.10 2.04 3.46
C THR A 57 10.72 2.54 2.09
N MET A 58 9.66 3.34 2.02
CA MET A 58 9.23 4.03 0.80
C MET A 58 9.89 5.41 0.71
N PRO A 59 10.73 5.68 -0.31
CA PRO A 59 11.38 6.97 -0.47
C PRO A 59 10.38 8.13 -0.61
N ALA A 60 10.83 9.34 -0.30
CA ALA A 60 10.05 10.56 -0.54
C ALA A 60 9.68 10.71 -2.02
N THR A 61 8.52 11.28 -2.31
CA THR A 61 8.07 11.60 -3.69
C THR A 61 8.14 10.44 -4.68
N SER A 62 7.96 9.21 -4.21
CA SER A 62 8.11 7.99 -5.01
C SER A 62 6.81 7.23 -5.18
N VAL A 63 6.81 6.29 -6.12
CA VAL A 63 5.70 5.37 -6.40
C VAL A 63 6.25 3.96 -6.44
N GLU A 64 5.53 3.03 -5.81
CA GLU A 64 5.86 1.61 -5.79
C GLU A 64 4.60 0.76 -6.00
N PHE A 65 4.77 -0.44 -6.54
CA PHE A 65 3.69 -1.42 -6.68
C PHE A 65 3.96 -2.56 -5.73
N LEU A 66 3.06 -2.74 -4.76
CA LEU A 66 3.15 -3.79 -3.76
C LEU A 66 2.20 -4.92 -4.15
N GLU A 67 2.78 -6.09 -4.45
CA GLU A 67 2.02 -7.35 -4.55
C GLU A 67 1.86 -7.98 -3.16
N LYS A 68 0.66 -8.47 -2.87
CA LYS A 68 0.33 -9.08 -1.58
C LYS A 68 -0.78 -10.13 -1.71
N GLU A 69 -0.98 -10.94 -0.68
CA GLU A 69 -2.18 -11.78 -0.58
C GLU A 69 -3.45 -10.94 -0.34
N TYR A 70 -4.60 -11.52 -0.68
CA TYR A 70 -5.90 -10.84 -0.55
C TYR A 70 -6.17 -10.38 0.89
N SER A 71 -5.85 -11.22 1.88
CA SER A 71 -6.06 -10.95 3.30
C SER A 71 -5.09 -9.92 3.87
N HIS A 72 -3.89 -9.82 3.31
CA HIS A 72 -2.83 -8.97 3.86
C HIS A 72 -3.29 -7.52 3.91
N CYS A 73 -3.04 -6.88 5.06
CA CYS A 73 -3.36 -5.48 5.29
C CYS A 73 -2.10 -4.65 5.36
N VAL A 74 -2.20 -3.37 4.99
CA VAL A 74 -1.06 -2.46 4.90
C VAL A 74 -1.33 -1.20 5.71
N PHE A 75 -0.30 -0.71 6.38
CA PHE A 75 -0.27 0.57 7.09
C PHE A 75 1.12 1.20 6.94
N ALA A 76 1.28 2.48 7.27
CA ALA A 76 2.55 3.18 7.16
C ALA A 76 2.83 4.04 8.39
N THR A 77 4.06 4.52 8.54
CA THR A 77 4.42 5.46 9.61
C THR A 77 3.80 6.84 9.44
N ASN A 78 3.24 7.16 8.26
CA ASN A 78 2.64 8.45 7.96
C ASN A 78 1.51 8.34 6.89
N ALA A 79 0.43 9.10 7.07
CA ALA A 79 -0.73 9.14 6.18
C ALA A 79 -0.47 9.87 4.83
N ALA A 80 0.69 10.52 4.69
CA ALA A 80 1.16 11.04 3.40
C ALA A 80 1.55 9.93 2.41
N VAL A 81 1.73 8.70 2.90
CA VAL A 81 1.73 7.51 2.04
C VAL A 81 0.28 7.15 1.73
N LYS A 82 -0.04 7.04 0.45
CA LYS A 82 -1.38 6.72 -0.04
C LYS A 82 -1.33 5.50 -0.94
N GLY A 83 -2.45 4.78 -1.02
CA GLY A 83 -2.56 3.56 -1.80
C GLY A 83 -3.86 3.49 -2.59
N SER A 84 -3.81 2.83 -3.74
CA SER A 84 -4.99 2.48 -4.54
C SER A 84 -4.88 1.04 -5.04
N LYS A 85 -6.02 0.32 -5.06
CA LYS A 85 -6.11 -1.00 -5.68
C LYS A 85 -5.91 -0.88 -7.18
N VAL A 86 -4.98 -1.64 -7.71
CA VAL A 86 -4.68 -1.68 -9.15
C VAL A 86 -4.67 -3.11 -9.68
N GLY A 87 -4.87 -3.23 -10.99
CA GLY A 87 -4.62 -4.47 -11.73
C GLY A 87 -3.51 -4.26 -12.77
N PHE A 88 -2.91 -5.36 -13.21
CA PHE A 88 -2.08 -5.35 -14.42
C PHE A 88 -2.96 -5.75 -15.62
N THR A 89 -2.86 -4.99 -16.69
CA THR A 89 -3.39 -5.35 -18.01
C THR A 89 -2.22 -5.77 -18.89
N HIS A 90 -2.28 -6.99 -19.43
CA HIS A 90 -1.32 -7.50 -20.42
C HIS A 90 -1.42 -6.74 -21.74
#